data_AF-R2Y5A8-F1
#
_entry.id   AF-R2Y5A8-F1
#
_cell.length_a   1.000
_cell.length_b   1.000
_cell.length_c   1.000
_cell.angle_alpha   90.00
_cell.angle_beta   90.00
_cell.angle_gamma   90.00
#
_symmetry.space_group_name_H-M   'P 1'
#
loop_
_entity.id
_entity.type
_entity.pdbx_description
1 polymer ?
#
loop_
_entity_poly.entity_id
_entity_poly.type
_entity_poly.pdbx_seq_one_letter_code
_entity_poly.pdbx_strand_id
1 'polypeptide(L)'
;MKKIYVFHLSIAVYILFMHFTQETFSFMGLNVFLAWLPILFAQFFLTMKNKWRSLFLPLWLLFFPNVPYLLTDLFHFAGLGIYQSGGHFLNDTSGWWAYLLLLLPALVMVFTGMAQVFHLFAALKLQMKQKIGCLVLLSFLSSIAVYIGRFERVHSIELVMHPITVLKLLVGNWDSGKCQFVLMFSILQLGVWGLIYFLQRDAQEE
;
A
#
# COMPACT_ATOMS: atom_id res chain seq x y z
N MET A 1 17.10 4.01 -16.22
CA MET A 1 16.82 5.44 -15.89
C MET A 1 15.52 5.93 -16.52
N LYS A 2 15.36 5.94 -17.86
CA LYS A 2 14.14 6.44 -18.54
C LYS A 2 12.80 5.82 -18.03
N LYS A 3 12.76 4.51 -17.81
CA LYS A 3 11.55 3.80 -17.32
C LYS A 3 11.08 4.25 -15.93
N ILE A 4 12.00 4.56 -15.01
CA ILE A 4 11.69 4.99 -13.64
C ILE A 4 11.07 6.40 -13.65
N TYR A 5 11.62 7.31 -14.47
CA TYR A 5 11.05 8.65 -14.61
C TYR A 5 9.64 8.63 -15.20
N VAL A 6 9.40 7.76 -16.19
CA VAL A 6 8.05 7.58 -16.76
C VAL A 6 7.08 7.09 -15.69
N PHE A 7 7.45 6.10 -14.87
CA PHE A 7 6.62 5.61 -13.77
C PHE A 7 6.24 6.73 -12.79
N HIS A 8 7.21 7.51 -12.32
CA HIS A 8 6.95 8.62 -11.40
C HIS A 8 6.14 9.75 -12.03
N LEU A 9 6.39 10.06 -13.30
CA LEU A 9 5.60 11.04 -14.04
C LEU A 9 4.14 10.59 -14.17
N SER A 10 3.89 9.32 -14.51
CA SER A 10 2.54 8.77 -14.60
C SER A 10 1.79 8.85 -13.27
N ILE A 11 2.47 8.57 -12.15
CA ILE A 11 1.88 8.71 -10.80
C ILE A 11 1.54 10.18 -10.51
N ALA A 12 2.47 11.11 -10.79
CA ALA A 12 2.25 12.53 -10.56
C ALA A 12 1.07 13.06 -11.39
N VAL A 13 0.98 12.67 -12.67
CA VAL A 13 -0.15 13.01 -13.54
C VAL A 13 -1.45 12.45 -12.99
N TYR A 14 -1.47 11.19 -12.55
CA TYR A 14 -2.65 10.58 -11.94
C TYR A 14 -3.10 11.35 -10.68
N ILE A 15 -2.18 11.70 -9.78
CA ILE A 15 -2.51 12.44 -8.55
C ILE A 15 -3.11 13.80 -8.88
N LEU A 16 -2.52 14.54 -9.82
CA LEU A 16 -3.04 15.85 -10.25
C LEU A 16 -4.41 15.69 -10.92
N PHE A 17 -4.57 14.69 -11.80
CA PHE A 17 -5.84 14.39 -12.43
C PHE A 17 -6.94 14.13 -11.39
N MET A 18 -6.69 13.27 -10.40
CA MET A 18 -7.67 12.97 -9.35
C MET A 18 -8.00 14.20 -8.51
N HIS A 19 -7.02 15.06 -8.23
CA HIS A 19 -7.23 16.26 -7.43
C HIS A 19 -8.09 17.32 -8.15
N PHE A 20 -7.91 17.48 -9.47
CA PHE A 20 -8.59 18.54 -10.22
C PHE A 20 -9.88 18.09 -10.92
N THR A 21 -10.08 16.79 -11.18
CA THR A 21 -11.19 16.31 -12.02
C THR A 21 -12.21 15.45 -11.31
N GLN A 22 -11.86 14.84 -10.16
CA GLN A 22 -12.75 13.94 -9.44
C GLN A 22 -13.19 14.57 -8.13
N GLU A 23 -14.49 14.64 -7.87
CA GLU A 23 -15.01 15.10 -6.59
C GLU A 23 -15.16 13.92 -5.61
N THR A 24 -15.90 12.88 -6.01
CA THR A 24 -16.27 11.74 -5.16
C THR A 24 -15.07 10.86 -4.76
N PHE A 25 -14.13 10.66 -5.67
CA PHE A 25 -12.96 9.77 -5.46
C PHE A 25 -11.64 10.55 -5.33
N SER A 26 -11.70 11.86 -5.08
CA SER A 26 -10.52 12.73 -4.89
C SER A 26 -9.52 12.18 -3.86
N PHE A 27 -10.01 11.51 -2.81
CA PHE A 27 -9.20 10.88 -1.76
C PHE A 27 -8.18 9.88 -2.32
N MET A 28 -8.49 9.21 -3.43
CA MET A 28 -7.60 8.22 -4.04
C MET A 28 -6.29 8.86 -4.54
N GLY A 29 -6.33 10.12 -4.97
CA GLY A 29 -5.13 10.87 -5.32
C GLY A 29 -4.16 11.00 -4.14
N LEU A 30 -4.68 11.35 -2.96
CA LEU A 30 -3.89 11.44 -1.73
C LEU A 30 -3.39 10.05 -1.28
N ASN A 31 -4.22 9.02 -1.35
CA ASN A 31 -3.82 7.68 -0.93
C ASN A 31 -2.72 7.10 -1.83
N VAL A 32 -2.81 7.33 -3.15
CA VAL A 32 -1.74 6.96 -4.09
C VAL A 32 -0.47 7.77 -3.83
N PHE A 33 -0.58 9.06 -3.50
CA PHE A 33 0.58 9.86 -3.08
C PHE A 33 1.26 9.27 -1.84
N LEU A 34 0.49 8.91 -0.81
CA LEU A 34 1.03 8.30 0.41
C LEU A 34 1.66 6.92 0.16
N ALA A 35 1.06 6.11 -0.72
CA ALA A 35 1.61 4.82 -1.16
C ALA A 35 2.87 4.97 -2.03
N TRP A 36 3.05 6.13 -2.68
CA TRP A 36 4.22 6.43 -3.49
C TRP A 36 5.45 6.79 -2.67
N LEU A 37 5.28 7.43 -1.50
CA LEU A 37 6.37 7.78 -0.58
C LEU A 37 7.29 6.60 -0.19
N PRO A 38 6.80 5.44 0.28
CA PRO A 38 7.68 4.33 0.62
C PRO A 38 8.44 3.81 -0.62
N ILE A 39 7.84 3.85 -1.82
CA ILE A 39 8.54 3.50 -3.06
C ILE A 39 9.75 4.41 -3.31
N LEU A 40 9.57 5.73 -3.14
CA LEU A 40 10.66 6.69 -3.24
C LEU A 40 11.73 6.46 -2.17
N PHE A 41 11.32 6.24 -0.92
CA PHE A 41 12.25 6.03 0.19
C PHE A 41 13.09 4.76 0.01
N ALA A 42 12.49 3.65 -0.44
CA ALA A 42 13.25 2.45 -0.76
C ALA A 42 14.23 2.69 -1.91
N GLN A 43 13.82 3.41 -2.95
CA GLN A 43 14.70 3.75 -4.08
C GLN A 43 15.88 4.62 -3.63
N PHE A 44 15.65 5.63 -2.79
CA PHE A 44 16.73 6.44 -2.22
C PHE A 44 17.66 5.59 -1.36
N PHE A 45 17.13 4.68 -0.54
CA PHE A 45 17.95 3.75 0.22
C PHE A 45 18.83 2.87 -0.69
N LEU A 46 18.31 2.39 -1.81
CA LEU A 46 19.02 1.49 -2.72
C LEU A 46 20.05 2.20 -3.61
N THR A 47 19.80 3.46 -3.98
CA THR A 47 20.62 4.20 -4.96
C THR A 47 21.63 5.16 -4.34
N MET A 48 21.36 5.69 -3.15
CA MET A 48 22.29 6.62 -2.48
C MET A 48 23.54 5.89 -1.97
N LYS A 49 24.70 6.50 -2.22
CA LYS A 49 26.02 6.00 -1.79
C LYS A 49 26.55 6.67 -0.51
N ASN A 50 25.85 7.67 0.01
CA ASN A 50 26.28 8.44 1.18
C ASN A 50 25.71 7.86 2.48
N LYS A 51 26.18 8.37 3.63
CA LYS A 51 25.70 7.95 4.97
C LYS A 51 24.22 8.27 5.23
N TRP A 52 23.63 9.22 4.50
CA TRP A 52 22.25 9.65 4.68
C TRP A 52 21.22 8.64 4.17
N ARG A 53 21.64 7.71 3.30
CA ARG A 53 20.86 6.55 2.86
C ARG A 53 20.05 5.90 4.00
N SER A 54 20.66 5.68 5.16
CA SER A 54 20.04 4.93 6.25
C SER A 54 18.82 5.63 6.86
N LEU A 55 18.67 6.95 6.68
CA LEU A 55 17.48 7.68 7.12
C LEU A 55 16.22 7.27 6.36
N PHE A 56 16.35 6.76 5.14
CA PHE A 56 15.19 6.39 4.33
C PHE A 56 14.56 5.06 4.75
N LEU A 57 15.28 4.21 5.50
CA LEU A 57 14.73 2.94 5.98
C LEU A 57 13.61 3.12 7.04
N PRO A 58 13.77 3.95 8.09
CA PRO A 58 12.66 4.22 9.01
C PRO A 58 11.51 4.98 8.33
N LEU A 59 11.80 5.90 7.41
CA LEU A 59 10.76 6.58 6.62
C LEU A 59 9.98 5.59 5.73
N TRP A 60 10.69 4.65 5.10
CA TRP A 60 10.07 3.56 4.37
C TRP A 60 9.15 2.75 5.28
N LEU A 61 9.63 2.32 6.45
CA LEU A 61 8.84 1.52 7.38
C LEU A 61 7.59 2.26 7.88
N LEU A 62 7.73 3.55 8.16
CA LEU A 62 6.64 4.43 8.60
C LEU A 62 5.52 4.53 7.56
N PHE A 63 5.88 4.70 6.29
CA PHE A 63 4.91 4.90 5.21
C PHE A 63 4.51 3.61 4.48
N PHE A 64 5.24 2.51 4.69
CA PHE A 64 4.98 1.22 4.04
C PHE A 64 3.52 0.76 4.14
N PRO A 65 2.80 0.90 5.29
CA PRO A 65 1.41 0.48 5.40
C PRO A 65 0.46 1.13 4.37
N ASN A 66 0.80 2.31 3.83
CA ASN A 66 0.01 2.97 2.81
C ASN A 66 -0.03 2.21 1.47
N VAL A 67 0.95 1.34 1.20
CA VAL A 67 0.93 0.50 0.00
C VAL A 67 -0.22 -0.51 0.06
N PRO A 68 -0.26 -1.45 1.02
CA PRO A 68 -1.38 -2.37 1.12
C PRO A 68 -2.69 -1.66 1.53
N TYR A 69 -2.66 -0.50 2.18
CA TYR A 69 -3.86 0.31 2.45
C TYR A 69 -4.74 0.52 1.21
N LEU A 70 -4.15 0.69 0.02
CA LEU A 70 -4.88 0.86 -1.24
C LEU A 70 -5.83 -0.31 -1.55
N LEU A 71 -5.57 -1.51 -1.04
CA LEU A 71 -6.49 -2.65 -1.17
C LEU A 71 -7.81 -2.41 -0.43
N THR A 72 -7.77 -1.65 0.68
CA THR A 72 -8.98 -1.29 1.42
C THR A 72 -9.77 -0.18 0.75
N ASP A 73 -9.14 0.62 -0.12
CA ASP A 73 -9.86 1.64 -0.91
C ASP A 73 -10.78 0.99 -1.95
N LEU A 74 -10.56 -0.28 -2.31
CA LEU A 74 -11.48 -1.05 -3.16
C LEU A 74 -12.84 -1.28 -2.49
N PHE A 75 -12.98 -1.10 -1.17
CA PHE A 75 -14.28 -1.14 -0.50
C PHE A 75 -15.23 -0.05 -1.01
N HIS A 76 -14.72 1.04 -1.61
CA HIS A 76 -15.57 2.05 -2.24
C HIS A 76 -16.26 1.58 -3.53
N PHE A 77 -15.90 0.41 -4.08
CA PHE A 77 -16.67 -0.21 -5.16
C PHE A 77 -18.12 -0.48 -4.76
N ALA A 78 -18.39 -0.72 -3.47
CA ALA A 78 -19.75 -0.84 -2.97
C ALA A 78 -20.59 0.44 -3.21
N GLY A 79 -19.95 1.59 -3.32
CA GLY A 79 -20.59 2.88 -3.58
C GLY A 79 -20.85 3.19 -5.06
N LEU A 80 -20.33 2.39 -6.00
CA LEU A 80 -20.49 2.66 -7.45
C LEU A 80 -21.90 2.42 -7.98
N GLY A 81 -22.82 1.90 -7.17
CA GLY A 81 -24.21 1.71 -7.57
C GLY A 81 -24.38 0.80 -8.80
N ILE A 82 -23.44 -0.10 -9.07
CA ILE A 82 -23.40 -0.91 -10.31
C ILE A 82 -24.46 -2.03 -10.37
N TYR A 83 -25.26 -2.23 -9.32
CA TYR A 83 -26.27 -3.28 -9.26
C TYR A 83 -27.69 -2.71 -9.38
N GLN A 84 -28.52 -3.32 -10.22
CA GLN A 84 -29.97 -3.10 -10.26
C GLN A 84 -30.72 -4.16 -9.45
N SER A 85 -31.99 -3.87 -9.14
CA SER A 85 -32.95 -4.87 -8.68
C SER A 85 -32.98 -6.05 -9.66
N GLY A 86 -32.80 -7.27 -9.14
CA GLY A 86 -32.71 -8.50 -9.95
C GLY A 86 -31.27 -8.98 -10.23
N GLY A 87 -30.24 -8.29 -9.73
CA GLY A 87 -28.84 -8.75 -9.82
C GLY A 87 -28.16 -8.43 -11.15
N HIS A 88 -28.82 -7.68 -12.04
CA HIS A 88 -28.23 -7.20 -13.29
C HIS A 88 -27.32 -6.01 -13.04
N PHE A 89 -26.22 -5.93 -13.80
CA PHE A 89 -25.31 -4.80 -13.74
C PHE A 89 -25.86 -3.60 -14.52
N LEU A 90 -25.73 -2.40 -13.93
CA LEU A 90 -25.90 -1.13 -14.64
C LEU A 90 -24.75 -0.96 -15.62
N ASN A 91 -25.07 -0.87 -16.91
CA ASN A 91 -24.09 -0.47 -17.91
C ASN A 91 -23.96 1.06 -17.93
N ASP A 92 -23.39 1.62 -16.87
CA ASP A 92 -23.11 3.05 -16.76
C ASP A 92 -21.64 3.37 -17.06
N THR A 93 -21.42 4.25 -18.02
CA THR A 93 -20.08 4.69 -18.45
C THR A 93 -19.32 5.36 -17.31
N SER A 94 -20.01 6.11 -16.44
CA SER A 94 -19.35 6.80 -15.33
C SER A 94 -18.79 5.82 -14.29
N GLY A 95 -19.55 4.77 -13.99
CA GLY A 95 -19.13 3.68 -13.11
C GLY A 95 -17.89 2.92 -13.61
N TRP A 96 -17.80 2.67 -14.92
CA TRP A 96 -16.62 2.02 -15.52
C TRP A 96 -15.34 2.86 -15.36
N TRP A 97 -15.43 4.18 -15.55
CA TRP A 97 -14.29 5.07 -15.33
C TRP A 97 -13.86 5.12 -13.87
N ALA A 98 -14.81 5.25 -12.94
CA ALA A 98 -14.51 5.23 -11.51
C ALA A 98 -13.89 3.89 -11.07
N TYR A 99 -14.39 2.78 -11.60
CA TYR A 99 -13.80 1.45 -11.37
C TYR A 99 -12.35 1.39 -11.83
N LEU A 100 -12.05 1.85 -13.05
CA LEU A 100 -10.68 1.87 -13.58
C LEU A 100 -9.77 2.79 -12.77
N LEU A 101 -10.24 3.98 -12.41
CA LEU A 101 -9.48 4.97 -11.63
C LEU A 101 -9.15 4.48 -10.22
N LEU A 102 -9.99 3.64 -9.62
CA LEU A 102 -9.70 3.03 -8.31
C LEU A 102 -8.85 1.75 -8.44
N LEU A 103 -9.18 0.85 -9.37
CA LEU A 103 -8.54 -0.46 -9.46
C LEU A 103 -7.09 -0.38 -9.95
N LEU A 104 -6.86 0.32 -11.06
CA LEU A 104 -5.57 0.31 -11.74
C LEU A 104 -4.42 0.80 -10.86
N PRO A 105 -4.51 1.99 -10.21
CA PRO A 105 -3.45 2.42 -9.31
C PRO A 105 -3.33 1.52 -8.08
N ALA A 106 -4.43 0.99 -7.53
CA ALA A 106 -4.33 0.05 -6.41
C ALA A 106 -3.50 -1.18 -6.79
N LEU A 107 -3.76 -1.80 -7.95
CA LEU A 107 -2.97 -2.93 -8.44
C LEU A 107 -1.51 -2.53 -8.68
N VAL A 108 -1.25 -1.49 -9.48
CA VAL A 108 0.11 -1.08 -9.86
C VAL A 108 0.94 -0.73 -8.61
N MET A 109 0.39 0.08 -7.71
CA MET A 109 1.10 0.54 -6.52
C MET A 109 1.30 -0.58 -5.51
N VAL A 110 0.32 -1.46 -5.31
CA VAL A 110 0.46 -2.62 -4.41
C VAL A 110 1.52 -3.57 -4.93
N PHE A 111 1.46 -3.98 -6.20
CA PHE A 111 2.46 -4.91 -6.74
C PHE A 111 3.87 -4.33 -6.74
N THR A 112 4.03 -3.07 -7.19
CA THR A 112 5.36 -2.42 -7.19
C THR A 112 5.88 -2.15 -5.78
N GLY A 113 5.02 -1.62 -4.90
CA GLY A 113 5.35 -1.29 -3.51
C GLY A 113 5.52 -2.51 -2.60
N MET A 114 4.94 -3.67 -2.93
CA MET A 114 5.20 -4.93 -2.24
C MET A 114 6.47 -5.61 -2.78
N ALA A 115 6.73 -5.55 -4.09
CA ALA A 115 7.91 -6.16 -4.72
C ALA A 115 9.22 -5.51 -4.25
N GLN A 116 9.24 -4.20 -3.99
CA GLN A 116 10.44 -3.49 -3.52
C GLN A 116 11.05 -4.08 -2.24
N VAL A 117 10.25 -4.76 -1.42
CA VAL A 117 10.69 -5.35 -0.14
C VAL A 117 11.76 -6.40 -0.37
N PHE A 118 11.66 -7.19 -1.44
CA PHE A 118 12.68 -8.18 -1.79
C PHE A 118 14.02 -7.53 -2.16
N HIS A 119 14.00 -6.38 -2.85
CA HIS A 119 15.21 -5.62 -3.15
C HIS A 119 15.84 -5.03 -1.90
N LEU A 120 15.03 -4.50 -0.96
CA LEU A 120 15.52 -4.03 0.33
C LEU A 120 16.16 -5.16 1.14
N PHE A 121 15.51 -6.32 1.22
CA PHE A 121 16.04 -7.48 1.94
C PHE A 121 17.33 -8.01 1.32
N ALA A 122 17.46 -7.98 -0.01
CA ALA A 122 18.70 -8.32 -0.70
C ALA A 122 19.81 -7.31 -0.38
N ALA A 123 19.52 -6.01 -0.39
CA ALA A 123 20.48 -4.97 -0.06
C ALA A 123 20.93 -5.00 1.42
N LEU A 124 20.04 -5.44 2.32
CA LEU A 124 20.33 -5.69 3.73
C LEU A 124 21.01 -7.04 3.99
N LYS A 125 21.21 -7.86 2.94
CA LYS A 125 21.84 -9.19 3.00
C LYS A 125 21.16 -10.14 4.00
N LEU A 126 19.84 -10.06 4.12
CA LEU A 126 19.09 -10.92 5.04
C LEU A 126 19.12 -12.38 4.57
N GLN A 127 19.30 -13.30 5.52
CA GLN A 127 19.16 -14.75 5.28
C GLN A 127 17.69 -15.14 5.10
N MET A 128 17.43 -16.30 4.49
CA MET A 128 16.05 -16.73 4.17
C MET A 128 15.12 -16.77 5.39
N LYS A 129 15.60 -17.28 6.54
CA LYS A 129 14.83 -17.29 7.80
C LYS A 129 14.48 -15.87 8.27
N GLN A 130 15.43 -14.93 8.15
CA GLN A 130 15.22 -13.53 8.50
C GLN A 130 14.23 -12.87 7.53
N LYS A 131 14.32 -13.14 6.23
CA LYS A 131 13.37 -12.65 5.23
C LYS A 131 11.95 -13.06 5.59
N ILE A 132 11.72 -14.35 5.85
CA ILE A 132 10.39 -14.88 6.23
C ILE A 132 9.90 -14.21 7.51
N GLY A 133 10.73 -14.15 8.56
CA GLY A 133 10.38 -13.49 9.82
C GLY A 133 10.02 -12.02 9.65
N CYS A 134 10.79 -11.29 8.83
CA CYS A 134 10.51 -9.90 8.50
C CYS A 134 9.22 -9.73 7.69
N LEU A 135 8.91 -10.60 6.72
CA LEU A 135 7.64 -10.55 5.97
C LEU A 135 6.44 -10.76 6.90
N VAL A 136 6.50 -11.78 7.78
CA VAL A 136 5.43 -12.05 8.74
C VAL A 136 5.25 -10.85 9.68
N LEU A 137 6.33 -10.35 10.27
CA LEU A 137 6.27 -9.20 11.16
C LEU A 137 5.73 -7.95 10.44
N LEU A 138 6.23 -7.69 9.23
CA LEU A 138 5.81 -6.53 8.44
C LEU A 138 4.35 -6.61 8.04
N SER A 139 3.86 -7.79 7.61
CA SER A 139 2.43 -7.99 7.31
C SER A 139 1.55 -7.71 8.51
N PHE A 140 1.96 -8.15 9.69
CA PHE A 140 1.20 -7.99 10.93
C PHE A 140 1.16 -6.52 11.36
N LEU A 141 2.32 -5.86 11.48
CA LEU A 141 2.40 -4.44 11.85
C LEU A 141 1.70 -3.54 10.83
N SER A 142 1.90 -3.82 9.53
CA SER A 142 1.23 -3.12 8.44
C SER A 142 -0.30 -3.26 8.53
N SER A 143 -0.80 -4.46 8.80
CA SER A 143 -2.25 -4.69 8.95
C SER A 143 -2.85 -3.91 10.11
N ILE A 144 -2.14 -3.81 11.25
CA ILE A 144 -2.58 -2.98 12.37
C ILE A 144 -2.61 -1.50 11.98
N ALA A 145 -1.56 -1.01 11.32
CA ALA A 145 -1.48 0.38 10.88
C ALA A 145 -2.59 0.72 9.87
N VAL A 146 -2.89 -0.20 8.94
CA VAL A 146 -4.00 -0.06 7.99
C VAL A 146 -5.34 -0.02 8.72
N TYR A 147 -5.58 -0.92 9.69
CA TYR A 147 -6.80 -0.92 10.48
C TYR A 147 -7.01 0.44 11.16
N ILE A 148 -5.99 0.94 11.85
CA ILE A 148 -6.06 2.22 12.57
C ILE A 148 -6.25 3.39 11.61
N GLY A 149 -5.54 3.42 10.48
CA GLY A 149 -5.74 4.45 9.47
C GLY A 149 -7.13 4.42 8.84
N ARG A 150 -7.75 3.25 8.72
CA ARG A 150 -9.03 3.08 8.02
C ARG A 150 -10.25 3.22 8.92
N PHE A 151 -10.23 2.60 10.10
CA PHE A 151 -11.39 2.54 11.00
C PHE A 151 -11.32 3.60 12.11
N GLU A 152 -10.12 3.86 12.65
CA GLU A 152 -9.91 4.87 13.70
C GLU A 152 -9.55 6.26 13.10
N ARG A 153 -9.39 6.35 11.78
CA ARG A 153 -9.06 7.57 11.01
C ARG A 153 -7.81 8.32 11.49
N VAL A 154 -6.85 7.60 12.07
CA VAL A 154 -5.57 8.19 12.50
C VAL A 154 -4.66 8.35 11.28
N HIS A 155 -4.23 9.57 11.04
CA HIS A 155 -3.31 9.88 9.93
C HIS A 155 -1.85 9.62 10.31
N SER A 156 -0.98 9.36 9.32
CA SER A 156 0.45 9.14 9.55
C SER A 156 1.15 10.33 10.24
N ILE A 157 0.60 11.55 10.13
CA ILE A 157 1.12 12.73 10.81
C ILE A 157 0.88 12.71 12.32
N GLU A 158 -0.23 12.09 12.76
CA GLU A 158 -0.54 11.95 14.18
C GLU A 158 0.39 10.98 14.88
N LEU A 159 0.96 10.01 14.16
CA LEU A 159 1.99 9.13 14.71
C LEU A 159 3.27 9.91 15.06
N VAL A 160 3.56 11.00 14.34
CA VAL A 160 4.71 11.88 14.61
C VAL A 160 4.36 12.89 15.70
N MET A 161 3.16 13.50 15.63
CA MET A 161 2.74 14.56 16.55
C MET A 161 2.30 14.04 17.93
N HIS A 162 1.70 12.85 17.99
CA HIS A 162 1.11 12.26 19.19
C HIS A 162 1.44 10.75 19.33
N PRO A 163 2.74 10.37 19.38
CA PRO A 163 3.16 8.97 19.31
C PRO A 163 2.60 8.11 20.45
N ILE A 164 2.48 8.66 21.67
CA ILE A 164 1.95 7.94 22.83
C ILE A 164 0.46 7.61 22.65
N THR A 165 -0.32 8.54 22.10
CA THR A 165 -1.75 8.34 21.84
C THR A 165 -1.97 7.26 20.80
N VAL A 166 -1.18 7.29 19.71
CA VAL A 166 -1.25 6.27 18.66
C VAL A 166 -0.78 4.91 19.18
N LEU A 167 0.27 4.85 20.00
CA LEU A 167 0.71 3.61 20.66
C LEU A 167 -0.35 3.02 21.60
N LYS A 168 -1.10 3.86 22.32
CA LYS A 168 -2.23 3.40 23.13
C LYS A 168 -3.37 2.83 22.28
N LEU A 169 -3.65 3.40 21.11
CA LEU A 169 -4.63 2.85 20.15
C LEU A 169 -4.14 1.54 19.51
N LEU A 170 -2.84 1.43 19.26
CA LEU A 170 -2.18 0.21 18.77
C LEU A 170 -2.37 -0.97 19.74
N VAL A 171 -2.26 -0.72 21.06
CA VAL A 171 -2.18 -1.77 22.08
C VAL A 171 -3.46 -1.94 22.90
N GLY A 172 -4.22 -0.87 23.15
CA GLY A 172 -5.23 -0.81 24.22
C GLY A 172 -6.63 -1.31 23.88
N ASN A 173 -7.02 -1.33 22.60
CA ASN A 173 -8.38 -1.64 22.18
C ASN A 173 -8.37 -2.77 21.13
N TRP A 174 -8.35 -4.02 21.59
CA TRP A 174 -8.47 -5.19 20.73
C TRP A 174 -9.83 -5.85 20.93
N ASP A 175 -10.67 -5.77 19.92
CA ASP A 175 -11.93 -6.51 19.84
C ASP A 175 -11.82 -7.65 18.82
N SER A 176 -12.88 -8.46 18.71
CA SER A 176 -12.91 -9.58 17.76
C SER A 176 -12.77 -9.11 16.31
N GLY A 177 -13.37 -7.96 15.97
CA GLY A 177 -13.35 -7.40 14.61
C GLY A 177 -11.95 -6.97 14.16
N LYS A 178 -11.22 -6.25 15.01
CA LYS A 178 -9.83 -5.85 14.79
C LYS A 178 -8.89 -7.04 14.68
N CYS A 179 -9.03 -8.03 15.57
CA CYS A 179 -8.27 -9.28 15.49
C CYS A 179 -8.49 -9.98 14.14
N GLN A 180 -9.75 -10.14 13.73
CA GLN A 180 -10.10 -10.80 12.47
C GLN A 180 -9.55 -10.04 11.26
N PHE A 181 -9.73 -8.71 11.21
CA PHE A 181 -9.20 -7.90 10.13
C PHE A 181 -7.68 -8.02 10.03
N VAL A 182 -6.96 -7.83 11.14
CA VAL A 182 -5.49 -7.87 11.15
C VAL A 182 -4.98 -9.22 10.66
N LEU A 183 -5.59 -10.32 11.10
CA LEU A 183 -5.20 -11.66 10.67
C LEU A 183 -5.47 -11.88 9.17
N MET A 184 -6.68 -11.58 8.71
CA MET A 184 -7.06 -11.77 7.29
C MET A 184 -6.22 -10.89 6.36
N PHE A 185 -5.99 -9.64 6.75
CA PHE A 185 -5.22 -8.69 5.96
C PHE A 185 -3.72 -9.00 5.96
N SER A 186 -3.21 -9.62 7.04
CA SER A 186 -1.84 -10.15 7.07
C SER A 186 -1.69 -11.33 6.11
N ILE A 187 -2.66 -12.26 6.10
CA ILE A 187 -2.69 -13.38 5.15
C ILE A 187 -2.76 -12.87 3.71
N LEU A 188 -3.60 -11.87 3.43
CA LEU A 188 -3.70 -11.24 2.12
C LEU A 188 -2.34 -10.69 1.66
N GLN A 189 -1.66 -9.91 2.50
CA GLN A 189 -0.33 -9.37 2.20
C GLN A 189 0.71 -10.47 1.95
N LEU A 190 0.72 -11.52 2.77
CA LEU A 190 1.60 -12.69 2.57
C LEU A 190 1.29 -13.41 1.26
N GLY A 191 0.02 -13.53 0.88
CA GLY A 191 -0.42 -14.08 -0.40
C GLY A 191 0.09 -13.26 -1.59
N VAL A 192 -0.02 -11.93 -1.53
CA VAL A 192 0.54 -11.03 -2.57
C VAL A 192 2.05 -11.21 -2.68
N TRP A 193 2.78 -11.25 -1.55
CA TRP A 193 4.22 -11.50 -1.60
C TRP A 193 4.58 -12.89 -2.11
N GLY A 194 3.79 -13.92 -1.78
CA GLY A 194 3.97 -15.28 -2.30
C GLY A 194 3.84 -15.33 -3.82
N LEU A 195 2.82 -14.66 -4.37
CA LEU A 195 2.64 -14.51 -5.82
C LEU A 195 3.80 -13.77 -6.48
N ILE A 196 4.23 -12.64 -5.91
CA ILE A 196 5.37 -11.87 -6.44
C ILE A 196 6.65 -12.71 -6.42
N TYR A 197 6.88 -13.45 -5.33
CA TYR A 197 8.05 -14.32 -5.21
C TYR A 197 8.05 -15.43 -6.26
N PHE A 198 6.90 -16.06 -6.49
CA PHE A 198 6.72 -17.08 -7.54
C PHE A 198 7.02 -16.51 -8.92
N LEU A 199 6.40 -15.39 -9.30
CA LEU A 199 6.60 -14.75 -10.60
C LEU A 199 8.05 -14.30 -10.84
N GLN A 200 8.74 -13.82 -9.80
CA GLN A 200 10.15 -13.42 -9.92
C GLN A 200 11.09 -14.61 -10.11
N ARG A 201 10.72 -15.78 -9.57
CA ARG A 201 11.51 -16.99 -9.70
C ARG A 201 11.34 -17.61 -11.09
N ASP A 202 10.12 -17.70 -11.59
CA ASP A 202 9.85 -18.21 -12.94
C ASP A 202 10.61 -17.40 -13.99
N ALA A 203 10.62 -16.07 -13.86
CA ALA A 203 11.35 -15.18 -14.77
C ALA A 203 12.89 -15.28 -14.68
N GLN A 204 13.44 -15.99 -13.69
CA GLN A 204 14.88 -16.29 -13.59
C GLN A 204 15.23 -17.69 -14.14
N GLU A 205 14.22 -18.56 -14.30
CA GLU A 205 14.37 -19.91 -14.83
C GLU A 205 14.24 -19.96 -16.37
N GLU A 206 13.68 -18.90 -16.98
CA GLU A 206 13.67 -18.61 -18.44
C GLU A 206 14.92 -17.85 -18.93
#